data_AF-A0A562CPL0-F1
#
_entry.id   AF-A0A562CPL0-F1
#
_cell.length_a   1.000
_cell.length_b   1.000
_cell.length_c   1.000
_cell.angle_alpha   90.00
_cell.angle_beta   90.00
_cell.angle_gamma   90.00
#
_symmetry.space_group_name_H-M   'P 1'
#
loop_
_entity.id
_entity.type
_entity.pdbx_description
1 polymer ?
#
loop_
_entity_poly.entity_id
_entity_poly.type
_entity_poly.pdbx_seq_one_letter_code
_entity_poly.pdbx_strand_id
1 'polypeptide(L)'
;MELKDFVAETLSQIVEGVRIAQGREDGANVNAAMAGAEFGGHLVNVGTFGVATRVDFDVSVTAETKGGAGAKLSVFGVGVEGGAGHTAGSANRISFSVPVRLPDGDKEREKRIRDEQSREMAEMNAKLRNRRGSYLDDGWNGL
;
A
#
# COMPACT_ATOMS: atom_id res chain seq x y z
N MET A 1 25.93 2.71 7.54
CA MET A 1 24.94 1.61 7.60
C MET A 1 25.20 0.68 6.42
N GLU A 2 25.19 -0.64 6.65
CA GLU A 2 25.34 -1.61 5.55
C GLU A 2 24.08 -1.62 4.68
N LEU A 3 24.21 -1.89 3.38
CA LEU A 3 23.08 -1.93 2.44
C LEU A 3 21.93 -2.85 2.92
N LYS A 4 22.26 -4.02 3.47
CA LYS A 4 21.25 -4.98 3.95
C LYS A 4 20.41 -4.41 5.11
N ASP A 5 21.04 -3.67 6.01
CA ASP A 5 20.39 -3.13 7.21
C ASP A 5 19.49 -1.96 6.78
N PHE A 6 19.98 -1.11 5.88
CA PHE A 6 19.20 -0.04 5.27
C PHE A 6 17.93 -0.55 4.59
N VAL A 7 18.04 -1.59 3.76
CA VAL A 7 16.87 -2.17 3.07
C VAL A 7 15.90 -2.77 4.07
N ALA A 8 16.38 -3.54 5.05
CA ALA A 8 15.53 -4.16 6.06
C ALA A 8 14.78 -3.15 6.93
N GLU A 9 15.48 -2.13 7.43
CA GLU A 9 14.88 -1.06 8.23
C GLU A 9 13.88 -0.24 7.43
N THR A 10 14.22 0.16 6.19
CA THR A 10 13.32 0.93 5.32
C THR A 10 12.01 0.18 5.06
N LEU A 11 12.10 -1.10 4.67
CA LEU A 11 10.92 -1.93 4.43
C LEU A 11 10.08 -2.11 5.71
N SER A 12 10.74 -2.28 6.87
CA SER A 12 10.06 -2.42 8.15
C SER A 12 9.30 -1.14 8.52
N GLN A 13 9.93 0.03 8.36
CA GLN A 13 9.31 1.33 8.60
C GLN A 13 8.12 1.60 7.67
N ILE A 14 8.21 1.24 6.38
CA ILE A 14 7.08 1.34 5.44
C ILE A 14 5.90 0.50 5.93
N VAL A 15 6.15 -0.78 6.25
CA VAL A 15 5.10 -1.70 6.72
C VAL A 15 4.50 -1.23 8.05
N GLU A 16 5.32 -0.76 8.99
CA GLU A 16 4.87 -0.20 10.26
C GLU A 16 4.05 1.07 10.08
N GLY A 17 4.51 2.00 9.23
CA GLY A 17 3.79 3.23 8.90
C GLY A 17 2.39 2.95 8.33
N VAL A 18 2.28 1.92 7.47
CA VAL A 18 0.98 1.47 6.96
C VAL A 18 0.08 0.94 8.08
N ARG A 19 0.59 0.13 9.01
CA ARG A 19 -0.20 -0.34 10.17
C ARG A 19 -0.68 0.81 11.04
N ILE A 20 0.19 1.78 11.32
CA ILE A 20 -0.16 2.96 12.11
C ILE A 20 -1.27 3.75 11.40
N ALA A 21 -1.16 3.96 10.09
CA ALA A 21 -2.18 4.67 9.32
C ALA A 21 -3.53 3.92 9.31
N GLN A 22 -3.51 2.58 9.22
CA GLN A 22 -4.71 1.74 9.32
C GLN A 22 -5.41 1.83 10.69
N GLY A 23 -4.68 2.13 11.76
CA GLY A 23 -5.24 2.33 13.10
C GLY A 23 -5.93 3.69 13.32
N ARG A 24 -5.92 4.60 12.35
CA ARG A 24 -6.54 5.92 12.43
C ARG A 24 -7.99 5.90 11.93
N GLU A 25 -8.72 7.00 12.15
CA GLU A 25 -10.15 7.15 11.81
C GLU A 25 -10.46 6.75 10.35
N ASP A 26 -9.64 7.19 9.40
CA ASP A 26 -9.77 6.89 7.96
C ASP A 26 -8.96 5.66 7.51
N GLY A 27 -8.41 4.90 8.45
CA GLY A 27 -7.46 3.83 8.20
C GLY A 27 -8.00 2.68 7.33
N ALA A 28 -9.32 2.53 7.23
CA ALA A 28 -9.95 1.53 6.35
C ALA A 28 -9.67 1.76 4.86
N ASN A 29 -9.33 2.99 4.46
CA ASN A 29 -8.97 3.31 3.07
C ASN A 29 -7.49 3.02 2.76
N VAL A 30 -6.69 2.65 3.77
CA VAL A 30 -5.26 2.38 3.62
C VAL A 30 -5.05 0.89 3.29
N ASN A 31 -4.53 0.61 2.09
CA ASN A 31 -4.38 -0.74 1.55
C ASN A 31 -5.70 -1.56 1.68
N ALA A 32 -6.81 -0.91 1.33
CA ALA A 32 -8.13 -1.51 1.32
C ALA A 32 -8.18 -2.70 0.34
N ALA A 33 -9.08 -3.65 0.60
CA ALA A 33 -9.30 -4.74 -0.33
C ALA A 33 -9.74 -4.18 -1.69
N MET A 34 -9.00 -4.54 -2.74
CA MET A 34 -9.27 -4.11 -4.09
C MET A 34 -10.15 -5.15 -4.78
N ALA A 35 -11.28 -4.71 -5.34
CA ALA A 35 -12.11 -5.54 -6.20
C ALA A 35 -11.79 -5.20 -7.67
N GLY A 36 -11.06 -6.06 -8.37
CA GLY A 36 -10.72 -5.86 -9.78
C GLY A 36 -9.34 -6.36 -10.16
N ALA A 37 -9.05 -6.39 -11.47
CA ALA A 37 -7.84 -6.94 -12.06
C ALA A 37 -6.97 -5.88 -12.76
N GLU A 38 -7.12 -4.60 -12.43
CA GLU A 38 -6.27 -3.56 -13.00
C GLU A 38 -4.95 -3.46 -12.23
N PHE A 39 -3.96 -4.19 -12.72
CA PHE A 39 -2.58 -4.12 -12.22
C PHE A 39 -1.80 -3.13 -13.10
N GLY A 40 -1.80 -1.86 -12.70
CA GLY A 40 -1.00 -0.80 -13.31
C GLY A 40 -0.18 -0.03 -12.26
N GLY A 41 0.87 0.65 -12.70
CA GLY A 41 1.73 1.45 -11.83
C GLY A 41 2.56 0.61 -10.86
N HIS A 42 2.45 0.89 -9.56
CA HIS A 42 3.24 0.24 -8.50
C HIS A 42 2.64 -1.07 -7.99
N LEU A 43 1.57 -1.59 -8.60
CA LEU A 43 0.95 -2.85 -8.18
C LEU A 43 1.46 -4.01 -9.03
N VAL A 44 1.82 -5.12 -8.35
CA VAL A 44 2.34 -6.33 -8.99
C VAL A 44 1.53 -7.53 -8.52
N ASN A 45 1.03 -8.32 -9.46
CA ASN A 45 0.44 -9.61 -9.16
C ASN A 45 1.55 -10.61 -8.83
N VAL A 46 1.52 -11.17 -7.61
CA VAL A 46 2.49 -12.14 -7.10
C VAL A 46 1.89 -13.56 -7.01
N GLY A 47 0.95 -13.85 -7.90
CA GLY A 47 0.28 -15.15 -8.03
C GLY A 47 -0.52 -15.51 -6.77
N THR A 48 -0.21 -16.66 -6.18
CA THR A 48 -0.90 -17.17 -4.98
C THR A 48 -0.78 -16.23 -3.78
N PHE A 49 0.23 -15.36 -3.75
CA PHE A 49 0.42 -14.38 -2.68
C PHE A 49 -0.38 -13.08 -2.89
N GLY A 50 -1.23 -13.01 -3.91
CA GLY A 50 -2.11 -11.88 -4.19
C GLY A 50 -1.40 -10.72 -4.88
N VAL A 51 -1.61 -9.50 -4.36
CA VAL A 51 -1.10 -8.25 -4.93
C VAL A 51 -0.06 -7.66 -3.98
N ALA A 52 1.06 -7.23 -4.52
CA ALA A 52 2.13 -6.54 -3.80
C ALA A 52 2.32 -5.13 -4.37
N THR A 53 2.82 -4.22 -3.52
CA THR A 53 3.31 -2.91 -3.96
C THR A 53 4.79 -3.02 -4.30
N ARG A 54 5.19 -2.49 -5.45
CA ARG A 54 6.59 -2.37 -5.87
C ARG A 54 7.23 -1.19 -5.14
N VAL A 55 8.26 -1.47 -4.34
CA VAL A 55 9.13 -0.44 -3.75
C VAL A 55 10.39 -0.35 -4.60
N ASP A 56 10.60 0.80 -5.23
CA ASP A 56 11.78 1.10 -6.03
C ASP A 56 12.87 1.73 -5.16
N PHE A 57 14.03 1.06 -5.10
CA PHE A 57 15.24 1.52 -4.44
C PHE A 57 16.20 2.09 -5.47
N ASP A 58 16.75 3.25 -5.15
CA ASP A 58 17.81 3.90 -5.90
C ASP A 58 18.86 4.42 -4.91
N VAL A 59 19.92 3.63 -4.71
CA VAL A 59 20.81 3.75 -3.55
C VAL A 59 22.24 4.03 -4.00
N SER A 60 22.83 5.07 -3.46
CA SER A 60 24.27 5.35 -3.58
C SER A 60 25.03 4.58 -2.51
N VAL A 61 25.98 3.74 -2.93
CA VAL A 61 26.84 2.94 -2.06
C VAL A 61 28.31 3.26 -2.30
N THR A 62 29.10 3.17 -1.24
CA THR A 62 30.56 3.25 -1.31
C THR A 62 31.16 1.93 -0.88
N ALA A 63 32.16 1.45 -1.62
CA ALA A 63 32.95 0.29 -1.20
C ALA A 63 34.04 0.75 -0.23
N GLU A 64 34.00 0.25 1.00
CA GLU A 64 35.11 0.41 1.95
C GLU A 64 36.06 -0.78 1.82
N THR A 65 37.23 -0.56 1.21
CA THR A 65 38.32 -1.52 1.22
C THR A 65 39.28 -1.20 2.37
N LYS A 66 38.96 -1.64 3.59
CA LYS A 66 39.99 -1.73 4.64
C LYS A 66 40.73 -3.04 4.43
N GLY A 67 42.06 -2.97 4.29
CA GLY A 67 42.91 -4.06 3.83
C GLY A 67 42.66 -5.40 4.52
N GLY A 68 42.49 -6.45 3.71
CA GLY A 68 42.39 -7.84 4.15
C GLY A 68 40.98 -8.25 4.61
N ALA A 69 40.33 -9.10 3.80
CA ALA A 69 39.07 -9.79 4.07
C ALA A 69 37.77 -8.95 4.04
N GLY A 70 37.16 -8.88 2.86
CA GLY A 70 35.74 -8.56 2.66
C GLY A 70 35.46 -7.11 2.27
N ALA A 71 35.05 -6.89 1.01
CA ALA A 71 34.49 -5.60 0.61
C ALA A 71 33.10 -5.44 1.25
N LYS A 72 32.93 -4.39 2.07
CA LYS A 72 31.63 -4.00 2.64
C LYS A 72 31.06 -2.80 1.89
N LEU A 73 29.74 -2.78 1.72
CA LEU A 73 29.01 -1.73 1.02
C LEU A 73 28.25 -0.87 2.03
N SER A 74 28.67 0.39 2.15
CA SER A 74 28.03 1.40 3.01
C SER A 74 27.09 2.29 2.20
N VAL A 75 25.89 2.56 2.72
CA VAL A 75 24.91 3.49 2.11
C VAL A 75 25.17 4.92 2.54
N PHE A 76 25.06 5.87 1.60
CA PHE A 76 25.20 7.30 1.87
C PHE A 76 23.83 7.92 2.24
N GLY A 77 23.71 8.51 3.44
CA GLY A 77 22.50 9.18 3.89
C GLY A 77 22.51 10.68 3.57
N VAL A 78 21.41 11.22 3.04
CA VAL A 78 21.19 12.67 2.93
C VAL A 78 20.66 13.16 4.28
N GLY A 79 21.57 13.53 5.18
CA GLY A 79 21.21 13.96 6.53
C GLY A 79 22.40 14.00 7.48
N VAL A 80 23.47 14.71 7.12
CA VAL A 80 24.52 15.09 8.07
C VAL A 80 24.89 16.54 7.78
N GLU A 81 24.37 17.46 8.59
CA GLU A 81 25.00 18.76 8.77
C GLU A 81 26.42 18.54 9.29
N GLY A 82 27.41 19.08 8.57
CA GLY A 82 28.73 19.38 9.12
C GLY A 82 29.74 18.23 9.14
N GLY A 83 30.72 18.30 8.26
CA GLY A 83 31.98 17.59 8.45
C GLY A 83 32.70 17.29 7.15
N ALA A 84 33.55 18.22 6.72
CA ALA A 84 34.45 18.05 5.59
C ALA A 84 35.30 16.78 5.74
N GLY A 85 35.10 15.84 4.83
CA GLY A 85 35.89 14.63 4.70
C GLY A 85 35.63 14.06 3.32
N HIS A 86 36.28 14.63 2.31
CA HIS A 86 36.29 14.06 0.96
C HIS A 86 36.97 12.68 1.01
N THR A 87 36.21 11.63 1.29
CA THR A 87 36.58 10.29 0.86
C THR A 87 36.22 10.21 -0.62
N ALA A 88 37.24 10.29 -1.47
CA ALA A 88 37.13 9.96 -2.89
C ALA A 88 36.88 8.44 -3.05
N GLY A 89 35.76 7.96 -2.52
CA GLY A 89 35.24 6.64 -2.79
C GLY A 89 34.35 6.72 -4.02
N SER A 90 34.59 5.87 -5.00
CA SER A 90 33.68 5.66 -6.14
C SER A 90 32.28 5.39 -5.60
N ALA A 91 31.40 6.40 -5.61
CA ALA A 91 30.00 6.23 -5.26
C ALA A 91 29.34 5.46 -6.42
N ASN A 92 29.08 4.18 -6.18
CA ASN A 92 28.36 3.33 -7.12
C ASN A 92 26.87 3.43 -6.82
N ARG A 93 26.04 3.48 -7.87
CA ARG A 93 24.58 3.53 -7.72
C ARG A 93 23.98 2.17 -8.02
N ILE A 94 23.11 1.68 -7.14
CA ILE A 94 22.39 0.42 -7.30
C ILE A 94 20.90 0.75 -7.34
N SER A 95 20.24 0.32 -8.42
CA SER A 95 18.79 0.47 -8.58
C SER A 95 18.15 -0.91 -8.69
N PHE A 96 17.13 -1.16 -7.88
CA PHE A 96 16.41 -2.43 -7.85
C PHE A 96 15.03 -2.24 -7.22
N SER A 97 14.19 -3.27 -7.29
CA SER A 97 12.82 -3.19 -6.80
C SER A 97 12.49 -4.40 -5.96
N VAL A 98 11.70 -4.17 -4.92
CA VAL A 98 11.21 -5.21 -4.03
C VAL A 98 9.68 -5.21 -4.07
N PRO A 99 9.03 -6.32 -4.47
CA PRO A 99 7.60 -6.50 -4.25
C PRO A 99 7.33 -6.68 -2.76
N VAL A 100 6.53 -5.80 -2.17
CA VAL A 100 6.20 -5.79 -0.75
C VAL A 100 4.70 -5.97 -0.58
N ARG A 101 4.31 -7.03 0.13
CA ARG A 101 2.91 -7.19 0.55
C ARG A 101 2.67 -6.33 1.78
N LEU A 102 1.79 -5.34 1.64
CA LEU A 102 1.39 -4.47 2.74
C LEU A 102 0.35 -5.16 3.63
N PRO A 103 0.26 -4.80 4.92
CA PRO A 103 -0.78 -5.30 5.83
C PRO A 103 -2.17 -5.05 5.25
N ASP A 104 -3.05 -6.05 5.29
CA ASP A 104 -4.44 -5.88 4.86
C ASP A 104 -5.14 -4.88 5.80
N GLY A 105 -6.02 -4.02 5.27
CA GLY A 105 -6.82 -3.10 6.09
C GLY A 105 -7.81 -3.81 7.05
N ASP A 106 -8.57 -3.03 7.83
CA ASP A 106 -9.56 -3.56 8.79
C ASP A 106 -10.72 -4.27 8.06
N LYS A 107 -10.56 -5.59 7.87
CA LYS A 107 -11.53 -6.46 7.18
C LYS A 107 -12.89 -6.51 7.89
N GLU A 108 -12.91 -6.41 9.22
CA GLU A 108 -14.16 -6.45 9.97
C GLU A 108 -14.93 -5.13 9.79
N ARG A 109 -14.25 -3.98 9.80
CA ARG A 109 -14.88 -2.70 9.47
C ARG A 109 -15.33 -2.65 8.02
N GLU A 110 -14.53 -3.16 7.09
CA GLU A 110 -14.90 -3.28 5.68
C GLU A 110 -16.19 -4.09 5.51
N LYS A 111 -16.28 -5.25 6.17
CA LYS A 111 -17.47 -6.09 6.16
C LYS A 111 -18.68 -5.35 6.74
N ARG A 112 -18.53 -4.64 7.87
CA ARG A 112 -19.63 -3.84 8.46
C ARG A 112 -20.14 -2.77 7.50
N ILE A 113 -19.25 -2.00 6.87
CA ILE A 113 -19.62 -0.96 5.90
C ILE A 113 -20.35 -1.59 4.71
N ARG A 114 -19.84 -2.72 4.19
CA ARG A 114 -20.46 -3.45 3.08
C ARG A 114 -21.86 -3.96 3.45
N ASP A 115 -22.01 -4.53 4.63
CA ASP A 115 -23.29 -5.05 5.13
C ASP A 115 -24.30 -3.90 5.32
N GLU A 116 -23.86 -2.75 5.83
CA GLU A 116 -24.69 -1.54 6.00
C GLU A 116 -25.15 -0.97 4.67
N GLN A 117 -24.23 -0.75 3.72
CA GLN A 117 -24.56 -0.31 2.36
C GLN A 117 -25.53 -1.28 1.65
N SER A 118 -25.35 -2.58 1.85
CA SER A 118 -26.23 -3.61 1.28
C SER A 118 -27.65 -3.52 1.84
N ARG A 119 -27.79 -3.24 3.15
CA ARG A 119 -29.08 -3.03 3.81
C ARG A 119 -29.76 -1.75 3.31
N GLU A 120 -29.01 -0.64 3.23
CA GLU A 120 -29.54 0.63 2.71
C GLU A 120 -30.03 0.49 1.27
N MET A 121 -29.25 -0.17 0.41
CA MET A 121 -29.64 -0.47 -0.97
C MET A 121 -30.90 -1.35 -1.06
N ALA A 122 -31.01 -2.37 -0.20
CA ALA A 122 -32.19 -3.23 -0.16
C ALA A 122 -33.44 -2.46 0.26
N GLU A 123 -33.34 -1.61 1.29
CA GLU A 123 -34.44 -0.76 1.74
C GLU A 123 -34.85 0.26 0.68
N MET A 124 -33.87 0.90 0.02
CA MET A 124 -34.13 1.82 -1.08
C MET A 124 -34.87 1.13 -2.22
N ASN A 125 -34.44 -0.07 -2.62
CA ASN A 125 -35.11 -0.86 -3.65
C ASN A 125 -36.54 -1.26 -3.25
N ALA A 126 -36.76 -1.64 -1.99
CA ALA A 126 -38.11 -1.93 -1.48
C ALA A 126 -39.02 -0.69 -1.54
N LYS A 127 -38.52 0.48 -1.13
CA LYS A 127 -39.24 1.76 -1.21
C LYS A 127 -39.60 2.12 -2.65
N LEU A 128 -38.68 1.90 -3.60
CA LEU A 128 -38.92 2.16 -5.02
C LEU A 128 -39.96 1.19 -5.62
N ARG A 129 -39.93 -0.09 -5.23
CA ARG A 129 -40.94 -1.07 -5.65
C ARG A 129 -42.34 -0.71 -5.17
N ASN A 130 -42.49 -0.32 -3.90
CA ASN A 130 -43.79 0.10 -3.36
C ASN A 130 -44.33 1.35 -4.08
N ARG A 131 -43.46 2.30 -4.42
CA ARG A 131 -43.84 3.52 -5.16
C ARG A 131 -44.26 3.27 -6.62
N ARG A 132 -43.69 2.23 -7.25
CA ARG A 132 -44.11 1.78 -8.59
C ARG A 132 -45.41 0.98 -8.56
N GLY A 133 -45.67 0.23 -7.48
CA GLY A 133 -46.93 -0.48 -7.27
C GLY A 133 -48.12 0.45 -7.10
N SER A 134 -47.96 1.55 -6.36
CA SER A 134 -49.05 2.52 -6.16
C SER A 134 -49.49 3.23 -7.45
N TYR A 135 -48.57 3.48 -8.39
CA TYR A 135 -48.90 4.09 -9.69
C TYR A 135 -49.69 3.17 -10.63
N LEU A 136 -49.64 1.85 -10.42
CA LEU A 136 -50.38 0.88 -11.24
C LEU A 136 -51.78 0.60 -10.69
N ASP A 137 -51.98 0.79 -9.38
CA ASP A 137 -53.29 0.61 -8.71
C ASP A 137 -54.20 1.84 -8.91
N ASP A 138 -53.62 3.05 -8.95
CA ASP A 138 -54.36 4.29 -9.21
C ASP A 138 -54.74 4.50 -10.69
N GLY A 139 -54.24 3.64 -11.60
CA GLY A 139 -54.44 3.74 -13.05
C GLY A 139 -55.58 2.90 -13.64
N TRP A 140 -56.29 2.12 -12.83
CA TRP A 140 -57.35 1.20 -13.27
C TRP A 140 -58.66 1.36 -12.49
N ASN A 141 -59.11 2.60 -12.29
CA ASN A 141 -60.48 2.90 -11.87
C ASN A 141 -61.15 3.79 -12.92
N GLY A 142 -61.52 3.20 -14.06
CA GLY A 142 -62.29 3.90 -15.08
C GLY A 142 -62.41 3.13 -16.37
N LEU A 143 -63.36 2.18 -16.40
CA LEU A 143 -64.19 1.82 -17.55
C LEU A 143 -65.47 1.13 -17.04
#